data_AF-A0A8K0PAD9-F1
#
_entry.id   AF-A0A8K0PAD9-F1
#
_cell.length_a   1.000
_cell.length_b   1.000
_cell.length_c   1.000
_cell.angle_alpha   90.00
_cell.angle_beta   90.00
_cell.angle_gamma   90.00
#
_symmetry.space_group_name_H-M   'P 1'
#
loop_
_entity.id
_entity.type
_entity.pdbx_description
1 polymer ?
#
loop_
_entity_poly.entity_id
_entity_poly.type
_entity_poly.pdbx_seq_one_letter_code
_entity_poly.pdbx_strand_id
1 'polypeptide(L)'
;MLYIHNSLLVYHGNLKSSNCVVTSRWVLQVTDFGLHELRQGAESDSIGEHQYYRSLLWKAPELLRGSTGRGSRGNVVKGSQKGDVYAFAIILYELLGRRGPFGQTSYDPK
;
A
#
# COMPACT_ATOMS: atom_id res chain seq x y z
N MET A 1 -9.82 -6.83 7.12
CA MET A 1 -8.49 -6.61 7.73
C MET A 1 -8.33 -7.20 9.12
N LEU A 2 -9.40 -7.34 9.93
CA LEU A 2 -9.33 -7.92 11.28
C LEU A 2 -8.53 -9.23 11.36
N TYR A 3 -8.69 -10.12 10.37
CA TYR A 3 -7.93 -11.37 10.29
C TYR A 3 -6.40 -11.16 10.30
N ILE A 4 -5.89 -10.28 9.42
CA ILE A 4 -4.45 -9.97 9.37
C ILE A 4 -4.03 -9.21 10.64
N HIS A 5 -4.86 -8.26 11.10
CA HIS A 5 -4.56 -7.44 12.27
C HIS A 5 -4.42 -8.23 13.57
N ASN A 6 -5.15 -9.33 13.69
CA ASN A 6 -5.08 -10.24 14.84
C ASN A 6 -4.13 -11.44 14.62
N SER A 7 -3.48 -11.51 13.46
CA SER A 7 -2.48 -12.55 13.16
C SER A 7 -1.08 -12.11 13.58
N LEU A 8 -0.10 -13.03 13.51
CA LEU A 8 1.31 -12.72 13.76
C LEU A 8 1.90 -11.68 12.77
N LEU A 9 1.23 -11.43 11.64
CA LEU A 9 1.64 -10.38 10.70
C LEU A 9 1.33 -8.97 11.23
N VAL A 10 0.32 -8.84 12.12
CA VAL A 10 -0.14 -7.59 12.75
C VAL A 10 -0.72 -6.54 11.79
N TYR A 11 -0.23 -6.44 10.56
CA TYR A 11 -0.68 -5.52 9.51
C TYR A 11 -0.39 -6.09 8.11
N HIS A 12 -1.00 -5.51 7.08
CA HIS A 12 -0.72 -5.83 5.68
C HIS A 12 0.39 -4.96 5.10
N GLY A 13 0.39 -3.65 5.38
CA GLY A 13 1.47 -2.71 5.06
C GLY A 13 1.70 -2.39 3.58
N ASN A 14 0.96 -3.05 2.68
CA ASN A 14 0.93 -2.77 1.24
C ASN A 14 -0.50 -2.97 0.68
N LEU A 15 -1.52 -2.62 1.46
CA LEU A 15 -2.91 -2.75 1.02
C LEU A 15 -3.17 -1.72 -0.09
N LYS A 16 -3.67 -2.18 -1.24
CA LYS A 16 -4.04 -1.38 -2.42
C LYS A 16 -5.13 -2.10 -3.21
N SER A 17 -5.82 -1.37 -4.08
CA SER A 17 -6.90 -1.95 -4.90
C SER A 17 -6.46 -3.17 -5.71
N SER A 18 -5.23 -3.19 -6.26
CA SER A 18 -4.70 -4.34 -7.01
C SER A 18 -4.36 -5.56 -6.15
N ASN A 19 -4.35 -5.42 -4.82
CA ASN A 19 -4.18 -6.53 -3.86
C ASN A 19 -5.53 -7.00 -3.28
N CYS A 20 -6.64 -6.46 -3.77
CA CYS A 20 -8.00 -6.94 -3.49
C CYS A 20 -8.54 -7.65 -4.73
N VAL A 21 -8.35 -8.97 -4.78
CA VAL A 21 -8.77 -9.79 -5.93
C VAL A 21 -10.16 -10.38 -5.69
N VAL A 22 -10.94 -10.56 -6.75
CA VAL A 22 -12.29 -11.13 -6.68
C VAL A 22 -12.28 -12.51 -7.33
N THR A 23 -12.77 -13.50 -6.59
CA THR A 23 -12.88 -14.89 -7.08
C THR A 23 -14.09 -15.06 -7.99
N SER A 24 -14.17 -16.21 -8.69
CA SER A 24 -15.34 -16.57 -9.51
C SER A 24 -16.65 -16.68 -8.72
N ARG A 25 -16.57 -16.85 -7.40
CA ARG A 25 -17.73 -16.88 -6.48
C ARG A 25 -18.10 -15.50 -5.93
N TRP A 26 -17.58 -14.42 -6.52
CA TRP A 26 -17.84 -13.04 -6.07
C TRP A 26 -17.38 -12.74 -4.64
N VAL A 27 -16.35 -13.44 -4.16
CA VAL A 27 -15.73 -13.20 -2.84
C VAL A 27 -14.43 -12.44 -3.03
N LEU A 28 -14.25 -11.36 -2.26
CA LEU A 28 -13.00 -10.59 -2.18
C LEU A 28 -11.97 -11.35 -1.35
N GLN A 29 -10.76 -11.44 -1.89
CA GLN A 29 -9.58 -11.96 -1.20
C GLN A 29 -8.48 -10.90 -1.20
N VAL A 30 -7.83 -10.77 -0.05
CA VAL A 30 -6.68 -9.88 0.14
C VAL A 30 -5.42 -10.70 -0.13
N THR A 31 -4.50 -10.19 -0.95
CA THR A 31 -3.27 -10.87 -1.36
C THR A 31 -2.03 -10.07 -0.95
N ASP A 32 -0.83 -10.61 -1.19
CA ASP A 32 0.41 -9.81 -1.18
C ASP A 32 0.77 -9.18 0.20
N PHE A 33 0.36 -9.86 1.27
CA PHE A 33 0.73 -9.56 2.66
C PHE A 33 1.90 -10.43 3.14
N GLY A 34 2.67 -9.96 4.14
CA GLY A 34 3.78 -10.72 4.71
C GLY A 34 5.05 -10.79 3.86
N LEU A 35 5.10 -10.08 2.72
CA LEU A 35 6.23 -10.07 1.79
C LEU A 35 7.15 -8.85 1.98
N HIS A 36 7.12 -8.20 3.14
CA HIS A 36 7.85 -6.94 3.38
C HIS A 36 9.38 -7.10 3.22
N GLU A 37 9.95 -8.15 3.78
CA GLU A 37 11.39 -8.41 3.72
C GLU A 37 11.82 -8.83 2.30
N LEU A 38 11.01 -9.65 1.63
CA LEU A 38 11.28 -10.07 0.24
C LEU A 38 11.28 -8.87 -0.72
N ARG A 39 10.34 -7.95 -0.55
CA ARG A 39 10.30 -6.70 -1.33
C ARG A 39 11.50 -5.82 -1.09
N GLN A 40 11.95 -5.71 0.15
CA GLN A 40 13.12 -4.91 0.49
C GLN A 40 14.35 -5.30 -0.34
N GLY A 41 14.56 -6.59 -0.58
CA GLY A 41 15.68 -7.08 -1.40
C GLY A 41 15.48 -6.92 -2.91
N ALA A 42 14.25 -6.76 -3.39
CA ALA A 42 13.94 -6.70 -4.83
C ALA A 42 13.77 -5.26 -5.35
N GLU A 43 13.27 -4.35 -4.51
CA GLU A 43 12.99 -2.95 -4.86
C GLU A 43 14.27 -2.10 -5.03
N SER A 44 15.43 -2.58 -4.54
CA SER A 44 16.72 -1.86 -4.65
C SER A 44 17.28 -1.78 -6.08
N ASP A 45 16.90 -2.70 -6.98
CA ASP A 45 17.61 -2.88 -8.25
C ASP A 45 16.77 -2.75 -9.53
N SER A 46 15.43 -2.60 -9.46
CA SER A 46 14.60 -2.91 -10.65
C SER A 46 13.33 -2.11 -10.91
N ILE A 47 12.87 -1.24 -9.99
CA ILE A 47 11.59 -0.54 -10.18
C ILE A 47 11.83 0.90 -10.68
N GLY A 48 11.22 1.24 -11.80
CA GLY A 48 11.29 2.60 -12.35
C GLY A 48 10.63 3.64 -11.41
N GLU A 49 11.15 4.87 -11.42
CA GLU A 49 10.74 5.96 -10.52
C GLU A 49 9.22 6.17 -10.50
N HIS A 50 8.57 6.14 -11.67
CA HIS A 50 7.13 6.30 -11.79
C HIS A 50 6.34 5.19 -11.05
N GLN A 51 6.78 3.94 -11.17
CA GLN A 51 6.13 2.81 -10.50
C GLN A 51 6.32 2.87 -8.99
N TYR A 52 7.51 3.31 -8.54
CA TYR A 52 7.78 3.53 -7.12
C TYR A 52 6.78 4.52 -6.51
N TYR A 53 6.67 5.73 -7.05
CA TYR A 53 5.76 6.74 -6.51
C TYR A 53 4.29 6.34 -6.62
N ARG A 54 3.87 5.67 -7.71
CA ARG A 54 2.51 5.11 -7.82
C ARG A 54 2.18 4.11 -6.71
N SER A 55 3.16 3.32 -6.28
CA SER A 55 2.95 2.34 -5.20
C SER A 55 2.62 3.00 -3.85
N LEU A 56 2.99 4.28 -3.67
CA LEU A 56 2.80 5.03 -2.44
C LEU A 56 1.40 5.65 -2.28
N LEU A 57 0.56 5.63 -3.32
CA LEU A 57 -0.73 6.33 -3.33
C LEU A 57 -1.73 5.81 -2.27
N TRP A 58 -1.59 4.57 -1.80
CA TRP A 58 -2.42 4.01 -0.72
C TRP A 58 -1.76 4.14 0.65
N LYS A 59 -0.54 4.65 0.73
CA LYS A 59 0.24 4.68 1.95
C LYS A 59 -0.15 5.90 2.80
N ALA A 60 -0.34 5.65 4.09
CA ALA A 60 -0.75 6.69 5.02
C ALA A 60 0.30 7.80 5.15
N PRO A 61 -0.10 9.06 5.31
CA PRO A 61 0.82 10.20 5.30
C PRO A 61 1.86 10.16 6.43
N GLU A 62 1.51 9.63 7.61
CA GLU A 62 2.45 9.43 8.72
C GLU A 62 3.56 8.44 8.38
N LEU A 63 3.23 7.42 7.58
CA LEU A 63 4.19 6.44 7.09
C LEU A 63 5.12 7.07 6.05
N LEU A 64 4.59 7.93 5.16
CA LEU A 64 5.37 8.67 4.17
C LEU A 64 6.33 9.68 4.81
N ARG A 65 5.90 10.38 5.87
CA ARG A 65 6.76 11.32 6.60
C ARG A 65 7.89 10.60 7.31
N GLY A 66 7.63 9.44 7.90
CA GLY A 66 8.66 8.60 8.56
C GLY A 66 9.82 8.19 7.64
N SER A 67 9.58 8.05 6.33
CA SER A 67 10.62 7.73 5.33
C SER A 67 11.52 8.89 4.92
N THR A 68 11.15 10.15 5.20
CA THR A 68 11.83 11.32 4.61
C THR A 68 13.20 11.68 5.21
N GLY A 69 13.73 10.85 6.12
CA GLY A 69 15.13 10.93 6.53
C GLY A 69 16.06 10.54 5.38
N ARG A 70 16.60 11.52 4.65
CA ARG A 70 17.50 11.36 3.48
C ARG A 70 18.76 10.50 3.67
N GLY A 71 19.06 10.02 4.88
CA GLY A 71 20.13 9.07 5.19
C GLY A 71 19.68 7.62 5.38
N SER A 72 18.38 7.33 5.29
CA SER A 72 17.79 6.03 5.60
C SER A 72 17.35 5.29 4.34
N ARG A 73 18.25 5.04 3.38
CA ARG A 73 18.02 4.04 2.31
C ARG A 73 17.83 2.61 2.83
N GLY A 74 17.89 2.40 4.15
CA GLY A 74 17.62 1.13 4.82
C GLY A 74 16.56 1.18 5.93
N ASN A 75 15.93 2.33 6.22
CA ASN A 75 14.92 2.39 7.29
C ASN A 75 13.52 2.30 6.67
N VAL A 76 13.05 1.06 6.59
CA VAL A 76 11.80 0.63 5.97
C VAL A 76 10.63 1.40 6.56
N VAL A 77 9.73 1.88 5.70
CA VAL A 77 8.41 2.34 6.13
C VAL A 77 7.61 1.11 6.56
N LYS A 78 7.77 0.73 7.83
CA LYS A 78 7.00 -0.37 8.43
C LYS A 78 5.53 -0.01 8.34
N GLY A 79 4.71 -0.96 7.91
CA GLY A 79 3.27 -0.79 7.90
C GLY A 79 2.73 -0.66 9.33
N SER A 80 1.46 -0.30 9.44
CA SER A 80 0.74 -0.28 10.71
C SER A 80 -0.72 -0.62 10.46
N GLN A 81 -1.43 -1.07 11.51
CA GLN A 81 -2.88 -1.30 11.41
C GLN A 81 -3.63 -0.02 11.02
N LYS A 82 -3.20 1.14 11.53
CA LYS A 82 -3.77 2.44 11.17
C LYS A 82 -3.47 2.81 9.71
N GLY A 83 -2.28 2.45 9.23
CA GLY A 83 -1.92 2.57 7.82
C GLY A 83 -2.82 1.73 6.90
N ASP A 84 -3.14 0.50 7.29
CA ASP A 84 -4.08 -0.33 6.53
C ASP A 84 -5.51 0.24 6.54
N VAL A 85 -5.94 0.88 7.63
CA VAL A 85 -7.24 1.56 7.70
C VAL A 85 -7.29 2.76 6.76
N TYR A 86 -6.21 3.54 6.68
CA TYR A 86 -6.08 4.61 5.69
C TYR A 86 -6.14 4.07 4.26
N ALA A 87 -5.35 3.04 3.96
CA ALA A 87 -5.34 2.40 2.64
C ALA A 87 -6.73 1.88 2.25
N PHE A 88 -7.43 1.25 3.20
CA PHE A 88 -8.81 0.80 2.99
C PHE A 88 -9.77 1.96 2.67
N ALA A 89 -9.61 3.13 3.29
CA ALA A 89 -10.41 4.31 2.98
C ALA A 89 -10.15 4.81 1.55
N ILE A 90 -8.90 4.78 1.06
CA ILE A 90 -8.58 5.09 -0.34
C ILE A 90 -9.25 4.09 -1.30
N ILE A 91 -9.21 2.79 -0.99
CA ILE A 91 -9.87 1.76 -1.80
C ILE A 91 -11.39 1.97 -1.83
N LEU A 92 -12.00 2.34 -0.69
CA LEU A 92 -13.43 2.68 -0.65
C LEU A 92 -13.75 3.92 -1.50
N TYR A 93 -12.88 4.94 -1.47
CA TYR A 93 -13.02 6.10 -2.33
C TYR A 93 -12.98 5.71 -3.82
N GLU A 94 -12.04 4.85 -4.23
CA GLU A 94 -11.96 4.33 -5.59
C GLU A 94 -13.25 3.59 -5.98
N LEU A 95 -13.77 2.75 -5.08
CA LEU A 95 -14.98 1.96 -5.30
C LEU A 95 -16.23 2.83 -5.45
N LEU A 96 -16.39 3.86 -4.63
CA LEU A 96 -17.54 4.75 -4.65
C LEU A 96 -17.45 5.75 -5.81
N GLY A 97 -16.28 6.33 -6.02
CA GLY A 97 -16.05 7.36 -7.04
C GLY A 97 -15.81 6.82 -8.44
N ARG A 98 -15.52 5.52 -8.60
CA ARG A 98 -15.13 4.88 -9.88
C ARG A 98 -13.98 5.62 -10.57
N ARG A 99 -13.03 6.09 -9.76
CA ARG A 99 -11.82 6.83 -10.18
C ARG A 99 -10.61 6.21 -9.51
N GLY A 100 -9.42 6.53 -9.99
CA GLY A 100 -8.17 6.13 -9.35
C GLY A 100 -7.99 6.75 -7.96
N PRO A 101 -6.94 6.36 -7.23
CA PRO A 101 -6.62 6.96 -5.94
C PRO A 101 -6.47 8.49 -6.11
N PHE A 102 -7.15 9.26 -5.26
CA PHE A 102 -7.25 10.73 -5.33
C PHE A 102 -8.04 11.33 -6.50
N GLY A 103 -8.73 10.52 -7.30
CA GLY A 103 -9.70 11.03 -8.27
C GLY A 103 -9.06 11.65 -9.51
N GLN A 104 -9.62 12.77 -9.99
CA GLN A 104 -9.06 13.52 -11.11
C GLN A 104 -8.05 14.53 -10.55
N THR A 105 -6.80 14.38 -10.95
CA THR A 105 -5.69 15.24 -10.53
C THR A 105 -4.82 15.58 -11.74
N SER A 106 -4.28 16.80 -11.77
CA SER A 106 -3.27 17.22 -12.75
C SER A 106 -1.85 16.90 -12.31
N TYR A 107 -1.69 16.35 -11.09
CA TYR A 107 -0.40 15.98 -10.55
C TYR A 107 -0.01 14.57 -10.97
N ASP A 108 1.23 14.41 -11.42
CA ASP A 108 1.86 13.11 -11.50
C ASP A 108 2.23 12.60 -10.10
N PRO A 109 2.45 11.29 -9.93
CA PRO A 109 2.78 10.70 -8.63
C PRO A 109 4.05 11.25 -7.92
N LYS A 110 4.84 12.13 -8.56
CA LYS A 110 6.12 12.66 -8.07
C LYS A 110 5.99 14.07 -7.51
#